data_AF-A0A7C4VPQ5-F1
#
_entry.id   AF-A0A7C4VPQ5-F1
#
_cell.length_a   1.000
_cell.length_b   1.000
_cell.length_c   1.000
_cell.angle_alpha   90.00
_cell.angle_beta   90.00
_cell.angle_gamma   90.00
#
_symmetry.space_group_name_H-M   'P 1'
#
loop_
_entity.id
_entity.type
_entity.pdbx_description
1 polymer ?
#
loop_
_entity_poly.entity_id
_entity_poly.type
_entity_poly.pdbx_seq_one_letter_code
_entity_poly.pdbx_strand_id
1 'polypeptide(L)'
;MERSWTDSYYDSVEHYFWTSERLGHKPDPDRKLKRPAEVFARLKRLEEPLNHLLGLFFALAPPRFVVRLFEQHASISIDELPTYLGGDVQALCQSDSATQPDFAFDCPNCFLTIEAKVDSKSSIEQVAKYALLHQRADAQRPRRALGLLYLSRSAPHDLFAGSWKSWDDVKACVANQLPLIEKSAFRTMTEEARRSVLNTLERMTISSFTYKDLRAAAVSASAELGDGEAESVLKRLYQGLCSELTRRSLA
;
A
#
# COMPACT_ATOMS: atom_id res chain seq x y z
N MET A 1 -1.32 -21.54 -19.83
CA MET A 1 -1.60 -20.71 -18.65
C MET A 1 -2.79 -19.86 -19.02
N GLU A 2 -3.88 -19.94 -18.26
CA GLU A 2 -5.11 -19.20 -18.54
C GLU A 2 -4.86 -17.70 -18.39
N ARG A 3 -5.42 -16.86 -19.27
CA ARG A 3 -5.27 -15.40 -19.17
C ARG A 3 -5.97 -14.89 -17.91
N SER A 4 -5.31 -14.01 -17.17
CA SER A 4 -5.80 -13.41 -15.92
C SER A 4 -6.11 -11.92 -16.11
N TRP A 5 -6.80 -11.30 -15.16
CA TRP A 5 -7.11 -9.87 -15.20
C TRP A 5 -5.86 -8.98 -15.19
N THR A 6 -4.73 -9.47 -14.65
CA THR A 6 -3.47 -8.72 -14.68
C THR A 6 -2.86 -8.68 -16.09
N ASP A 7 -3.18 -9.66 -16.95
CA ASP A 7 -2.77 -9.62 -18.36
C ASP A 7 -3.48 -8.49 -19.11
N SER A 8 -4.76 -8.24 -18.81
CA SER A 8 -5.49 -7.10 -19.39
C SER A 8 -4.90 -5.74 -18.99
N TYR A 9 -4.34 -5.63 -17.78
CA TYR A 9 -3.58 -4.45 -17.38
C TYR A 9 -2.32 -4.28 -18.25
N TYR A 10 -1.55 -5.34 -18.45
CA TYR A 10 -0.35 -5.28 -19.31
C TYR A 10 -0.68 -4.98 -20.78
N ASP A 11 -1.74 -5.58 -21.33
CA ASP A 11 -2.23 -5.29 -22.68
C ASP A 11 -2.59 -3.79 -22.81
N SER A 12 -3.22 -3.21 -21.77
CA SER A 12 -3.58 -1.78 -21.75
C SER A 12 -2.35 -0.87 -21.68
N VAL A 13 -1.39 -1.19 -20.80
CA VAL A 13 -0.14 -0.43 -20.69
C VAL A 13 0.66 -0.52 -21.99
N GLU A 14 0.70 -1.69 -22.62
CA GLU A 14 1.32 -1.85 -23.93
C GLU A 14 0.65 -0.97 -24.98
N HIS A 15 -0.68 -1.02 -25.10
CA HIS A 15 -1.43 -0.20 -26.04
C HIS A 15 -1.04 1.28 -25.94
N TYR A 16 -1.13 1.86 -24.75
CA TYR A 16 -0.83 3.27 -24.54
C TYR A 16 0.66 3.61 -24.62
N PHE A 17 1.55 2.65 -24.39
CA PHE A 17 2.98 2.84 -24.63
C PHE A 17 3.29 3.02 -26.13
N TRP A 18 2.60 2.29 -27.01
CA TRP A 18 2.80 2.39 -28.46
C TRP A 18 1.99 3.50 -29.12
N THR A 19 0.85 3.87 -28.54
CA THR A 19 -0.02 4.93 -29.07
C THR A 19 -0.04 6.16 -28.16
N SER A 20 1.13 6.57 -27.66
CA SER A 20 1.24 7.66 -26.67
C SER A 20 0.78 9.01 -27.22
N GLU A 21 0.77 9.18 -28.55
CA GLU A 21 0.21 10.34 -29.25
C GLU A 21 -1.29 10.53 -28.97
N ARG A 22 -2.02 9.44 -28.69
CA ARG A 22 -3.44 9.52 -28.30
C ARG A 22 -3.64 10.12 -26.91
N LEU A 23 -2.59 10.11 -26.08
CA LEU A 23 -2.54 10.76 -24.77
C LEU A 23 -1.92 12.17 -24.85
N GLY A 24 -1.69 12.70 -26.05
CA GLY A 24 -1.09 14.02 -26.25
C GLY A 24 0.43 14.05 -26.04
N HIS A 25 1.07 12.90 -25.89
CA HIS A 25 2.53 12.80 -25.77
C HIS A 25 3.17 12.59 -27.14
N LYS A 26 4.28 13.29 -27.43
CA LYS A 26 5.05 13.03 -28.65
C LYS A 26 5.77 11.68 -28.53
N PRO A 27 5.72 10.81 -29.55
CA PRO A 27 6.55 9.60 -29.58
C PRO A 27 8.03 9.97 -29.42
N ASP A 28 8.72 9.28 -28.52
CA ASP A 28 10.16 9.47 -28.32
C ASP A 28 10.94 8.68 -29.39
N PRO A 29 11.59 9.35 -30.37
CA PRO A 29 12.34 8.68 -31.41
C PRO A 29 13.60 7.97 -30.89
N ASP A 30 14.13 8.41 -29.75
CA ASP A 30 15.37 7.90 -29.14
C ASP A 30 15.12 6.85 -28.04
N ARG A 31 13.89 6.32 -27.98
CA ARG A 31 13.51 5.38 -26.92
C ARG A 31 14.45 4.18 -26.84
N LYS A 32 14.89 3.89 -25.61
CA LYS A 32 15.80 2.77 -25.32
C LYS A 32 15.14 1.40 -25.43
N LEU A 33 13.84 1.31 -25.13
CA LEU A 33 13.06 0.07 -25.20
C LEU A 33 12.32 0.03 -26.52
N LYS A 34 12.60 -0.98 -27.35
CA LYS A 34 12.09 -1.05 -28.73
C LYS A 34 11.11 -2.20 -28.93
N ARG A 35 10.96 -3.10 -27.96
CA ARG A 35 10.10 -4.29 -28.06
C ARG A 35 9.18 -4.44 -26.85
N PRO A 36 7.93 -4.91 -27.03
CA PRO A 36 6.98 -5.12 -25.92
C PRO A 36 7.54 -5.99 -24.79
N ALA A 37 8.25 -7.06 -25.14
CA ALA A 37 8.85 -7.98 -24.16
C ALA A 37 9.85 -7.27 -23.22
N GLU A 38 10.62 -6.29 -23.72
CA GLU A 38 11.59 -5.53 -22.93
C GLU A 38 10.87 -4.56 -21.98
N VAL A 39 9.80 -3.92 -22.46
CA VAL A 39 8.93 -3.04 -21.66
C VAL A 39 8.30 -3.83 -20.53
N PHE A 40 7.70 -4.99 -20.82
CA PHE A 40 7.11 -5.86 -19.79
C PHE A 40 8.13 -6.37 -18.79
N ALA A 41 9.32 -6.80 -19.24
CA ALA A 41 10.39 -7.24 -18.36
C ALA A 41 10.89 -6.12 -17.43
N ARG A 42 10.79 -4.85 -17.87
CA ARG A 42 11.06 -3.70 -17.01
C ARG A 42 9.92 -3.43 -16.04
N LEU A 43 8.68 -3.34 -16.52
CA LEU A 43 7.50 -3.01 -15.69
C LEU A 43 7.31 -4.01 -14.53
N LYS A 44 7.60 -5.30 -14.77
CA LYS A 44 7.54 -6.35 -13.73
C LYS A 44 8.53 -6.14 -12.59
N ARG A 45 9.59 -5.36 -12.79
CA ARG A 45 10.61 -5.03 -11.78
C ARG A 45 10.32 -3.73 -11.02
N LEU A 46 9.41 -2.91 -11.53
CA LEU A 46 9.06 -1.64 -10.89
C LEU A 46 7.99 -1.85 -9.82
N GLU A 47 8.09 -1.07 -8.75
CA GLU A 47 7.13 -1.01 -7.63
C GLU A 47 5.81 -0.38 -8.10
N GLU A 48 5.85 0.74 -8.82
CA GLU A 48 4.66 1.48 -9.27
C GLU A 48 3.61 0.61 -10.01
N PRO A 49 3.98 -0.21 -11.03
CA PRO A 49 2.97 -1.03 -11.71
C PRO A 49 2.43 -2.15 -10.82
N LEU A 50 3.17 -2.60 -9.80
CA LEU A 50 2.63 -3.52 -8.80
C LEU A 50 1.62 -2.80 -7.91
N ASN A 51 1.92 -1.57 -7.48
CA ASN A 51 1.02 -0.77 -6.65
C ASN A 51 -0.31 -0.50 -7.38
N HIS A 52 -0.28 -0.22 -8.68
CA HIS A 52 -1.51 -0.10 -9.49
C HIS A 52 -2.34 -1.40 -9.50
N LEU A 53 -1.70 -2.55 -9.74
CA LEU A 53 -2.37 -3.85 -9.76
C LEU A 53 -2.95 -4.20 -8.38
N LEU A 54 -2.20 -3.95 -7.32
CA LEU A 54 -2.68 -4.13 -5.94
C LEU A 54 -3.81 -3.16 -5.60
N GLY A 55 -3.77 -1.92 -6.10
CA GLY A 55 -4.84 -0.94 -5.91
C GLY A 55 -6.14 -1.40 -6.56
N LEU A 56 -6.08 -1.90 -7.80
CA LEU A 56 -7.22 -2.53 -8.47
C LEU A 56 -7.74 -3.74 -7.69
N PHE A 57 -6.83 -4.58 -7.18
CA PHE A 57 -7.20 -5.72 -6.36
C PHE A 57 -7.92 -5.28 -5.08
N PHE A 58 -7.38 -4.35 -4.31
CA PHE A 58 -7.97 -3.88 -3.04
C PHE A 58 -9.28 -3.10 -3.24
N ALA A 59 -9.45 -2.44 -4.39
CA ALA A 59 -10.72 -1.82 -4.75
C ALA A 59 -11.85 -2.84 -5.01
N LEU A 60 -11.50 -4.05 -5.45
CA LEU A 60 -12.46 -5.10 -5.82
C LEU A 60 -12.57 -6.21 -4.78
N ALA A 61 -11.53 -6.40 -3.95
CA ALA A 61 -11.50 -7.43 -2.94
C ALA A 61 -12.58 -7.17 -1.87
N PRO A 62 -13.22 -8.23 -1.33
CA PRO A 62 -14.16 -8.07 -0.22
C PRO A 62 -13.48 -7.35 0.95
N PRO A 63 -14.12 -6.35 1.60
CA PRO A 63 -13.53 -5.64 2.74
C PRO A 63 -13.05 -6.57 3.87
N ARG A 64 -13.73 -7.71 4.07
CA ARG A 64 -13.33 -8.76 5.03
C ARG A 64 -11.93 -9.33 4.76
N PHE A 65 -11.45 -9.28 3.51
CA PHE A 65 -10.08 -9.68 3.19
C PHE A 65 -9.06 -8.74 3.86
N VAL A 66 -9.29 -7.42 3.79
CA VAL A 66 -8.42 -6.41 4.41
C VAL A 66 -8.49 -6.51 5.94
N VAL A 67 -9.69 -6.69 6.50
CA VAL A 67 -9.88 -6.92 7.94
C VAL A 67 -8.99 -8.06 8.43
N ARG A 68 -9.03 -9.22 7.76
CA ARG A 68 -8.22 -10.38 8.12
C ARG A 68 -6.72 -10.10 8.06
N LEU A 69 -6.24 -9.35 7.06
CA LEU A 69 -4.82 -8.97 7.00
C LEU A 69 -4.40 -8.15 8.23
N PHE A 70 -5.21 -7.17 8.64
CA PHE A 70 -4.88 -6.33 9.79
C PHE A 70 -5.06 -7.04 11.14
N GLU A 71 -6.08 -7.88 11.29
CA GLU A 71 -6.26 -8.70 12.49
C GLU A 71 -5.10 -9.69 12.66
N GLN A 72 -4.70 -10.36 11.58
CA GLN A 72 -3.63 -11.36 11.60
C GLN A 72 -2.24 -10.76 11.83
N HIS A 73 -1.95 -9.61 11.22
CA HIS A 73 -0.59 -9.07 11.21
C HIS A 73 -0.37 -7.86 12.13
N ALA A 74 -1.43 -7.15 12.51
CA ALA A 74 -1.34 -5.96 13.37
C ALA A 74 -2.19 -6.09 14.65
N SER A 75 -2.89 -7.20 14.89
CA SER A 75 -3.72 -7.39 16.08
C SER A 75 -4.71 -6.24 16.32
N ILE A 76 -5.19 -5.61 15.25
CA ILE A 76 -6.20 -4.56 15.31
C ILE A 76 -7.58 -5.20 15.16
N SER A 77 -8.47 -4.98 16.13
CA SER A 77 -9.88 -5.39 16.03
C SER A 77 -10.63 -4.43 15.11
N ILE A 78 -11.31 -4.94 14.09
CA ILE A 78 -12.05 -4.14 13.11
C ILE A 78 -13.48 -4.65 13.02
N ASP A 79 -14.38 -3.98 13.74
CA ASP A 79 -15.79 -4.38 13.79
C ASP A 79 -16.59 -3.95 12.55
N GLU A 80 -16.17 -2.87 11.89
CA GLU A 80 -16.84 -2.29 10.72
C GLU A 80 -16.04 -2.51 9.44
N LEU A 81 -16.73 -2.80 8.34
CA LEU A 81 -16.08 -3.09 7.07
C LEU A 81 -15.42 -1.82 6.50
N PRO A 82 -14.10 -1.84 6.26
CA PRO A 82 -13.42 -0.66 5.77
C PRO A 82 -13.62 -0.47 4.26
N THR A 83 -13.71 0.78 3.86
CA THR A 83 -13.79 1.17 2.44
C THR A 83 -12.41 1.52 1.93
N TYR A 84 -12.03 1.01 0.76
CA TYR A 84 -10.80 1.41 0.09
C TYR A 84 -10.94 2.84 -0.43
N LEU A 85 -10.00 3.71 -0.06
CA LEU A 85 -10.03 5.13 -0.44
C LEU A 85 -9.31 5.43 -1.75
N GLY A 86 -8.29 4.65 -2.11
CA GLY A 86 -7.42 4.99 -3.24
C GLY A 86 -6.92 6.45 -3.18
N GLY A 87 -7.19 7.23 -4.23
CA GLY A 87 -6.83 8.65 -4.31
C GLY A 87 -7.63 9.57 -3.37
N ASP A 88 -8.80 9.15 -2.90
CA ASP A 88 -9.70 9.98 -2.07
C ASP A 88 -9.15 10.26 -0.66
N VAL A 89 -8.07 9.57 -0.28
CA VAL A 89 -7.34 9.82 0.97
C VAL A 89 -6.85 11.27 1.08
N GLN A 90 -6.53 11.92 -0.04
CA GLN A 90 -6.11 13.33 -0.04
C GLN A 90 -7.23 14.26 0.42
N ALA A 91 -8.46 13.99 -0.04
CA ALA A 91 -9.65 14.76 0.36
C ALA A 91 -9.97 14.54 1.84
N LEU A 92 -9.91 13.29 2.32
CA LEU A 92 -10.15 12.96 3.73
C LEU A 92 -9.14 13.65 4.66
N CYS A 93 -7.86 13.60 4.29
CA CYS A 93 -6.78 14.13 5.11
C CYS A 93 -6.48 15.61 4.87
N GLN A 94 -7.27 16.31 4.03
CA GLN A 94 -7.11 17.73 3.69
C GLN A 94 -5.65 18.09 3.38
N SER A 95 -5.07 17.29 2.49
CA SER A 95 -3.63 17.20 2.37
C SER A 95 -3.17 17.39 0.94
N ASP A 96 -2.85 18.64 0.58
CA ASP A 96 -2.26 18.96 -0.73
C ASP A 96 -0.79 18.49 -0.86
N SER A 97 -0.18 17.97 0.21
CA SER A 97 1.26 17.63 0.24
C SER A 97 1.70 16.50 1.19
N ALA A 98 0.83 15.99 2.07
CA ALA A 98 1.16 14.82 2.88
C ALA A 98 1.06 13.56 2.02
N THR A 99 2.00 12.66 2.29
CA THR A 99 2.18 11.35 1.68
C THR A 99 0.88 10.68 1.28
N GLN A 100 0.78 10.39 -0.02
CA GLN A 100 -0.20 9.45 -0.52
C GLN A 100 0.28 8.04 -0.14
N PRO A 101 -0.46 7.31 0.71
CA PRO A 101 -0.14 5.92 0.97
C PRO A 101 -0.41 5.09 -0.29
N ASP A 102 0.29 3.97 -0.44
CA ASP A 102 -0.01 3.04 -1.55
C ASP A 102 -1.45 2.54 -1.46
N PHE A 103 -1.88 2.19 -0.24
CA PHE A 103 -3.24 1.76 0.04
C PHE A 103 -3.75 2.36 1.34
N ALA A 104 -4.96 2.92 1.31
CA ALA A 104 -5.65 3.43 2.49
C ALA A 104 -7.07 2.90 2.55
N PHE A 105 -7.50 2.59 3.77
CA PHE A 105 -8.83 2.11 4.09
C PHE A 105 -9.38 2.85 5.29
N ASP A 106 -10.68 3.14 5.25
CA ASP A 106 -11.32 3.99 6.23
C ASP A 106 -12.64 3.38 6.68
N CYS A 107 -12.88 3.44 7.99
CA CYS A 107 -14.14 3.08 8.61
C CYS A 107 -14.37 3.93 9.87
N PRO A 108 -15.58 3.95 10.45
CA PRO A 108 -15.86 4.75 11.64
C PRO A 108 -14.99 4.42 12.86
N ASN A 109 -14.54 3.17 13.03
CA ASN A 109 -13.67 2.76 14.14
C ASN A 109 -12.19 2.52 13.74
N CYS A 110 -11.82 2.71 12.48
CA CYS A 110 -10.46 2.42 11.98
C CYS A 110 -9.97 3.40 10.90
N PHE A 111 -8.65 3.60 10.85
CA PHE A 111 -7.95 4.13 9.69
C PHE A 111 -6.70 3.28 9.44
N LEU A 112 -6.63 2.66 8.28
CA LEU A 112 -5.69 1.58 7.98
C LEU A 112 -4.93 1.91 6.71
N THR A 113 -3.62 1.73 6.72
CA THR A 113 -2.77 1.95 5.55
C THR A 113 -1.82 0.80 5.33
N ILE A 114 -1.57 0.48 4.07
CA ILE A 114 -0.54 -0.48 3.65
C ILE A 114 0.47 0.27 2.78
N GLU A 115 1.75 0.12 3.09
CA GLU A 115 2.86 0.56 2.25
C GLU A 115 3.52 -0.68 1.63
N ALA A 116 3.63 -0.73 0.31
CA ALA A 116 4.32 -1.79 -0.40
C ALA A 116 5.78 -1.42 -0.66
N LYS A 117 6.67 -2.40 -0.45
CA LYS A 117 8.11 -2.29 -0.73
C LYS A 117 8.56 -3.52 -1.51
N VAL A 118 9.09 -3.33 -2.72
CA VAL A 118 9.65 -4.44 -3.51
C VAL A 118 11.13 -4.58 -3.24
N ASP A 119 11.90 -3.54 -3.54
CA ASP A 119 13.36 -3.49 -3.40
C ASP A 119 13.85 -2.26 -2.63
N SER A 120 12.95 -1.33 -2.33
CA SER A 120 13.26 -0.08 -1.64
C SER A 120 13.19 -0.27 -0.12
N LYS A 121 14.08 0.44 0.60
CA LYS A 121 14.01 0.54 2.07
C LYS A 121 13.05 1.66 2.45
N SER A 122 12.35 1.49 3.56
CA SER A 122 11.61 2.55 4.25
C SER A 122 12.58 3.47 5.02
N SER A 123 12.08 4.63 5.43
CA SER A 123 12.82 5.63 6.21
C SER A 123 12.01 6.11 7.43
N ILE A 124 12.71 6.64 8.43
CA ILE A 124 12.10 7.27 9.60
C ILE A 124 11.20 8.44 9.18
N GLU A 125 11.63 9.21 8.17
CA GLU A 125 10.81 10.27 7.59
C GLU A 125 9.49 9.72 7.01
N GLN A 126 9.53 8.54 6.39
CA GLN A 126 8.32 7.90 5.87
C GLN A 126 7.34 7.54 6.99
N VAL A 127 7.83 6.98 8.10
CA VAL A 127 6.97 6.70 9.26
C VAL A 127 6.40 7.98 9.86
N ALA A 128 7.18 9.07 9.94
CA ALA A 128 6.71 10.37 10.39
C ALA A 128 5.58 10.92 9.51
N LYS A 129 5.68 10.74 8.18
CA LYS A 129 4.63 11.11 7.22
C LYS A 129 3.34 10.31 7.44
N TYR A 130 3.46 9.01 7.69
CA TYR A 130 2.32 8.18 8.03
C TYR A 130 1.69 8.60 9.36
N ALA A 131 2.48 8.95 10.38
CA ALA A 131 1.94 9.49 11.62
C ALA A 131 1.17 10.80 11.42
N LEU A 132 1.68 11.70 10.57
CA LEU A 132 0.97 12.93 10.21
C LEU A 132 -0.33 12.62 9.44
N LEU A 133 -0.29 11.69 8.49
CA LEU A 133 -1.48 11.27 7.73
C LEU A 133 -2.56 10.70 8.65
N HIS A 134 -2.19 9.77 9.54
CA HIS A 134 -3.08 9.16 10.52
C HIS A 134 -3.61 10.19 11.53
N GLN A 135 -2.79 11.17 11.93
CA GLN A 135 -3.22 12.25 12.82
C GLN A 135 -4.33 13.09 12.17
N ARG A 136 -4.19 13.40 10.88
CA ARG A 136 -5.21 14.15 10.14
C ARG A 136 -6.49 13.35 9.96
N ALA A 137 -6.38 12.05 9.71
CA ALA A 137 -7.54 11.16 9.68
C ALA A 137 -8.22 11.09 11.07
N ASP A 138 -7.47 10.85 12.15
CA ASP A 138 -8.01 10.78 13.52
C ASP A 138 -8.62 12.12 13.97
N ALA A 139 -8.13 13.27 13.47
CA ALA A 139 -8.74 14.57 13.75
C ALA A 139 -10.17 14.70 13.21
N GLN A 140 -10.50 14.03 12.10
CA GLN A 140 -11.86 14.01 11.54
C GLN A 140 -12.79 13.06 12.32
N ARG A 141 -12.24 11.96 12.85
CA ARG A 141 -12.96 10.96 13.63
C ARG A 141 -12.02 10.41 14.72
N PRO A 142 -12.07 10.98 15.93
CA PRO A 142 -11.15 10.63 17.01
C PRO A 142 -11.36 9.23 17.57
N ARG A 143 -10.31 8.71 18.23
CA ARG A 143 -10.31 7.44 18.99
C ARG A 143 -10.51 6.20 18.11
N ARG A 144 -10.09 6.26 16.86
CA ARG A 144 -10.08 5.09 15.97
C ARG A 144 -8.82 4.26 16.19
N ALA A 145 -8.92 2.99 15.81
CA ALA A 145 -7.75 2.15 15.62
C ALA A 145 -6.94 2.65 14.42
N LEU A 146 -5.64 2.78 14.59
CA LEU A 146 -4.74 3.36 13.58
C LEU A 146 -3.72 2.28 13.20
N GLY A 147 -3.73 1.83 11.94
CA GLY A 147 -2.91 0.71 11.49
C GLY A 147 -2.01 1.07 10.31
N LEU A 148 -0.72 0.73 10.41
CA LEU A 148 0.21 0.76 9.29
C LEU A 148 0.85 -0.62 9.10
N LEU A 149 0.61 -1.23 7.94
CA LEU A 149 1.29 -2.45 7.53
C LEU A 149 2.31 -2.15 6.43
N TYR A 150 3.52 -2.67 6.60
CA TYR A 150 4.48 -2.77 5.50
C TYR A 150 4.35 -4.12 4.81
N LEU A 151 4.09 -4.11 3.50
CA LEU A 151 4.10 -5.28 2.63
C LEU A 151 5.46 -5.37 1.92
N SER A 152 6.22 -6.45 2.13
CA SER A 152 7.55 -6.56 1.52
C SER A 152 7.98 -7.97 1.12
N ARG A 153 9.17 -8.09 0.49
CA ARG A 153 9.74 -9.39 0.11
C ARG A 153 10.24 -10.20 1.31
N SER A 154 10.85 -9.54 2.29
CA SER A 154 11.54 -10.19 3.40
C SER A 154 10.99 -9.73 4.75
N ALA A 155 11.55 -10.30 5.81
CA ALA A 155 11.12 -10.04 7.17
C ALA A 155 11.36 -8.58 7.59
N PRO A 156 10.61 -8.07 8.59
CA PRO A 156 10.61 -6.65 9.01
C PRO A 156 11.99 -6.01 9.27
N HIS A 157 12.98 -6.79 9.72
CA HIS A 157 14.32 -6.27 10.04
C HIS A 157 15.05 -5.70 8.82
N ASP A 158 14.66 -6.11 7.61
CA ASP A 158 15.22 -5.59 6.38
C ASP A 158 14.48 -4.35 5.85
N LEU A 159 13.43 -3.87 6.49
CA LEU A 159 12.65 -2.75 5.93
C LEU A 159 13.37 -1.42 6.00
N PHE A 160 14.29 -1.23 6.95
CA PHE A 160 14.95 0.06 7.18
C PHE A 160 16.46 -0.07 7.03
N ALA A 161 17.12 1.01 6.61
CA ALA A 161 18.57 1.12 6.66
C ALA A 161 19.00 1.33 8.12
N GLY A 162 19.18 0.26 8.89
CA GLY A 162 19.61 0.30 10.28
C GLY A 162 19.31 -0.99 11.03
N SER A 163 19.95 -1.20 12.19
CA SER A 163 19.68 -2.34 13.08
C SER A 163 18.59 -1.96 14.09
N TRP A 164 17.33 -2.07 13.67
CA TRP A 164 16.16 -1.83 14.53
C TRP A 164 15.73 -3.14 15.16
N LYS A 165 15.49 -3.16 16.47
CA LYS A 165 15.11 -4.40 17.18
C LYS A 165 13.59 -4.57 17.25
N SER A 166 12.84 -3.47 17.15
CA SER A 166 11.38 -3.47 17.27
C SER A 166 10.74 -2.27 16.54
N TRP A 167 9.42 -2.32 16.38
CA TRP A 167 8.63 -1.16 15.91
C TRP A 167 8.60 -0.02 16.94
N ASP A 168 8.74 -0.33 18.23
CA ASP A 168 8.85 0.69 19.27
C ASP A 168 10.16 1.47 19.16
N ASP A 169 11.26 0.82 18.77
CA ASP A 169 12.52 1.50 18.48
C ASP A 169 12.37 2.48 17.31
N VAL A 170 11.63 2.06 16.27
CA VAL A 170 11.33 2.89 15.10
C VAL A 170 10.49 4.10 15.53
N LYS A 171 9.42 3.90 16.31
CA LYS A 171 8.59 5.00 16.84
C LYS A 171 9.39 5.96 17.71
N ALA A 172 10.21 5.45 18.62
CA ALA A 172 11.07 6.28 19.49
C ALA A 172 12.05 7.12 18.65
N CYS A 173 12.60 6.56 17.58
CA CYS A 173 13.47 7.30 16.69
C CYS A 173 12.74 8.37 15.89
N VAL A 174 11.54 8.08 15.38
CA VAL A 174 10.67 9.10 14.76
C VAL A 174 10.41 10.22 15.75
N ALA A 175 10.07 9.92 17.01
CA ALA A 175 9.80 10.93 18.01
C ALA A 175 10.99 11.87 18.25
N ASN A 176 12.20 11.31 18.29
CA ASN A 176 13.44 12.09 18.45
C ASN A 176 13.81 12.90 17.19
N GLN A 177 13.52 12.38 16.00
CA GLN A 177 13.91 13.02 14.74
C GLN A 177 12.85 13.96 14.18
N LEU A 178 11.59 13.87 14.61
CA LEU A 178 10.48 14.69 14.08
C LEU A 178 10.80 16.20 14.04
N PRO A 179 11.44 16.81 15.07
CA PRO A 179 11.80 18.23 15.02
C PRO A 179 12.85 18.58 13.97
N LEU A 180 13.61 17.59 13.50
CA LEU A 180 14.72 17.74 12.55
C LEU A 180 14.30 17.48 11.09
N ILE A 181 13.06 17.06 10.85
CA ILE A 181 12.58 16.77 9.49
C ILE A 181 12.34 18.08 8.74
N GLU A 182 13.17 18.34 7.72
CA GLU A 182 13.18 19.62 6.98
C GLU A 182 12.03 19.80 5.98
N LYS A 183 11.23 18.75 5.72
CA LYS A 183 10.09 18.87 4.79
C LYS A 183 9.09 19.92 5.28
N SER A 184 8.55 20.67 4.33
CA SER A 184 7.63 21.79 4.57
C SER A 184 6.49 21.43 5.54
N ALA A 185 5.91 20.25 5.39
CA ALA A 185 4.81 19.75 6.23
C ALA A 185 5.16 19.65 7.72
N PHE A 186 6.45 19.46 8.08
CA PHE A 186 6.92 19.36 9.47
C PHE A 186 7.64 20.63 9.96
N ARG A 187 8.33 21.32 9.05
CA ARG A 187 9.11 22.53 9.35
C ARG A 187 8.26 23.66 9.93
N THR A 188 7.03 23.83 9.43
CA THR A 188 6.12 24.90 9.86
C THR A 188 5.11 24.46 10.92
N MET A 189 5.23 23.25 11.46
CA MET A 189 4.33 22.76 12.50
C MET A 189 4.56 23.51 13.81
N THR A 190 3.46 23.86 14.49
CA THR A 190 3.49 24.32 15.87
C THR A 190 3.88 23.17 16.80
N GLU A 191 4.35 23.49 18.01
CA GLU A 191 4.64 22.48 19.04
C GLU A 191 3.41 21.64 19.41
N GLU A 192 2.22 22.25 19.40
CA GLU A 192 0.96 21.54 19.64
C GLU A 192 0.66 20.53 18.51
N ALA A 193 0.83 20.93 17.26
CA ALA A 193 0.67 20.03 16.12
C ALA A 193 1.67 18.88 16.17
N ARG A 194 2.94 19.16 16.54
CA ARG A 194 3.97 18.12 16.72
C ARG A 194 3.57 17.12 17.79
N ARG A 195 3.12 17.61 18.96
CA ARG A 195 2.63 16.75 20.04
C ARG A 195 1.45 15.89 19.61
N SER A 196 0.52 16.44 18.83
CA SER A 196 -0.62 15.69 18.27
C SER A 196 -0.16 14.55 17.35
N VAL A 197 0.83 14.79 16.50
CA VAL A 197 1.43 13.74 15.63
C VAL A 197 2.14 12.67 16.47
N LEU A 198 2.87 13.05 17.51
CA LEU A 198 3.55 12.09 18.41
C LEU A 198 2.55 11.23 19.19
N ASN A 199 1.48 11.83 19.71
CA ASN A 199 0.40 11.09 20.38
C ASN A 199 -0.27 10.09 19.42
N THR A 200 -0.41 10.46 18.14
CA THR A 200 -0.94 9.57 17.10
C THR A 200 0.05 8.43 16.84
N LEU A 201 1.33 8.73 16.65
CA LEU A 201 2.39 7.74 16.42
C LEU A 201 2.45 6.68 17.54
N GLU A 202 2.30 7.10 18.79
CA GLU A 202 2.28 6.20 19.95
C GLU A 202 1.12 5.20 19.83
N ARG A 203 -0.08 5.68 19.51
CA ARG A 203 -1.31 4.89 19.34
C ARG A 203 -1.33 4.00 18.09
N MET A 204 -0.57 4.35 17.05
CA MET A 204 -0.57 3.57 15.81
C MET A 204 -0.01 2.17 16.03
N THR A 205 -0.68 1.13 15.55
CA THR A 205 -0.06 -0.18 15.42
C THR A 205 0.68 -0.25 14.10
N ILE A 206 2.00 -0.46 14.18
CA ILE A 206 2.87 -0.60 13.02
C ILE A 206 3.35 -2.05 12.98
N SER A 207 3.18 -2.70 11.84
CA SER A 207 3.65 -4.07 11.63
C SER A 207 4.02 -4.30 10.17
N SER A 208 4.35 -5.54 9.83
CA SER A 208 4.67 -5.94 8.46
C SER A 208 4.21 -7.35 8.16
N PHE A 209 4.04 -7.62 6.88
CA PHE A 209 3.82 -8.95 6.33
C PHE A 209 4.48 -9.04 4.96
N THR A 210 4.61 -10.26 4.44
CA THR A 210 5.30 -10.51 3.19
C THR A 210 4.34 -10.70 2.01
N TYR A 211 4.85 -10.58 0.79
CA TYR A 211 4.09 -11.00 -0.40
C TYR A 211 3.72 -12.48 -0.37
N LYS A 212 4.48 -13.34 0.33
CA LYS A 212 4.12 -14.74 0.58
C LYS A 212 2.91 -14.84 1.50
N ASP A 213 2.85 -14.02 2.55
CA ASP A 213 1.68 -13.96 3.44
C ASP A 213 0.44 -13.45 2.70
N LEU A 214 0.59 -12.41 1.86
CA LEU A 214 -0.49 -11.91 1.00
C LEU A 214 -1.02 -13.00 0.07
N ARG A 215 -0.13 -13.76 -0.58
CA ARG A 215 -0.50 -14.87 -1.44
C ARG A 215 -1.21 -15.98 -0.65
N ALA A 216 -0.71 -16.34 0.52
CA ALA A 216 -1.33 -17.34 1.38
C ALA A 216 -2.74 -16.91 1.81
N ALA A 217 -2.92 -15.65 2.20
CA ALA A 217 -4.22 -15.08 2.53
C ALA A 217 -5.19 -15.13 1.33
N ALA A 218 -4.73 -14.80 0.12
CA ALA A 218 -5.54 -14.87 -1.10
C ALA A 218 -5.94 -16.32 -1.45
N VAL A 219 -5.03 -17.28 -1.28
CA VAL A 219 -5.33 -18.71 -1.48
C VAL A 219 -6.36 -19.20 -0.46
N SER A 220 -6.18 -18.88 0.83
CA SER A 220 -7.13 -19.25 1.88
C SER A 220 -8.51 -18.65 1.61
N ALA A 221 -8.57 -17.35 1.33
CA ALA A 221 -9.82 -16.67 1.02
C ALA A 221 -10.51 -17.26 -0.20
N SER A 222 -9.74 -17.64 -1.24
CA SER A 222 -10.30 -18.29 -2.43
C SER A 222 -10.83 -19.70 -2.17
N ALA A 223 -10.24 -20.45 -1.23
CA ALA A 223 -10.65 -21.81 -0.89
C ALA A 223 -11.95 -21.85 -0.06
N GLU A 224 -12.24 -20.78 0.67
CA GLU A 224 -13.48 -20.61 1.46
C GLU A 224 -14.69 -20.24 0.59
N LEU A 225 -14.48 -19.84 -0.66
CA LEU A 225 -15.55 -19.46 -1.58
C LEU A 225 -16.28 -20.69 -2.14
N GLY A 226 -17.61 -20.62 -2.17
CA GLY A 226 -18.46 -21.59 -2.87
C GLY A 226 -18.29 -21.57 -4.40
N ASP A 227 -19.14 -22.32 -5.10
CA ASP A 227 -19.06 -22.51 -6.56
C ASP A 227 -20.08 -21.68 -7.36
N GLY A 228 -20.67 -20.67 -6.74
CA GLY A 228 -21.58 -19.75 -7.42
C GLY A 228 -20.86 -18.83 -8.41
N GLU A 229 -21.65 -18.16 -9.26
CA GLU A 229 -21.14 -17.28 -10.31
C GLU A 229 -20.41 -16.06 -9.73
N ALA A 230 -20.92 -15.47 -8.64
CA ALA A 230 -20.27 -14.36 -7.95
C ALA A 230 -18.94 -14.79 -7.32
N GLU A 231 -18.91 -15.98 -6.72
CA GLU A 231 -17.72 -16.59 -6.15
C GLU A 231 -16.68 -16.91 -7.23
N SER A 232 -17.10 -17.31 -8.42
CA SER A 232 -16.22 -17.52 -9.57
C SER A 232 -15.47 -16.24 -9.97
N VAL A 233 -16.13 -15.08 -9.92
CA VAL A 233 -15.47 -13.78 -10.17
C VAL A 233 -14.39 -13.51 -9.12
N LEU A 234 -14.69 -13.72 -7.84
CA LEU A 234 -13.72 -13.53 -6.76
C LEU A 234 -12.56 -14.54 -6.83
N LYS A 235 -12.82 -15.80 -7.19
CA LYS A 235 -11.78 -16.81 -7.44
C LYS A 235 -10.81 -16.34 -8.53
N ARG A 236 -11.33 -15.79 -9.65
CA ARG A 236 -10.47 -15.21 -10.71
C ARG A 236 -9.68 -13.98 -10.24
N LEU A 237 -10.27 -13.15 -9.39
CA LEU A 237 -9.58 -12.00 -8.78
C LEU A 237 -8.37 -12.47 -7.95
N TYR A 238 -8.58 -13.42 -7.02
CA TYR A 238 -7.51 -13.98 -6.20
C TYR A 238 -6.45 -14.75 -7.01
N GLN A 239 -6.87 -15.56 -7.99
CA GLN A 239 -5.97 -16.28 -8.88
C GLN A 239 -5.07 -15.34 -9.69
N GLY A 240 -5.61 -14.22 -10.19
CA GLY A 240 -4.81 -13.23 -10.90
C GLY A 240 -3.78 -12.54 -10.00
N LEU A 241 -4.14 -12.21 -8.75
CA LEU A 241 -3.18 -11.71 -7.76
C LEU A 241 -2.06 -12.73 -7.51
N CYS A 242 -2.41 -13.98 -7.20
CA CYS A 242 -1.43 -15.05 -6.97
C CYS A 242 -0.50 -15.24 -8.17
N SER A 243 -1.05 -15.27 -9.38
CA SER A 243 -0.27 -15.43 -10.62
C SER A 243 0.69 -14.26 -10.83
N GLU A 244 0.27 -13.04 -10.50
CA GLU A 244 1.11 -11.84 -10.62
C GLU A 244 2.26 -11.82 -9.62
N LEU A 245 2.00 -12.17 -8.36
CA LEU A 245 3.04 -12.29 -7.34
C LEU A 245 4.09 -13.34 -7.74
N THR A 246 3.66 -14.49 -8.28
CA THR A 246 4.58 -15.51 -8.81
C THR A 246 5.32 -15.04 -10.06
N ARG A 247 4.64 -14.36 -10.99
CA ARG A 247 5.24 -13.79 -12.21
C ARG A 247 6.38 -12.81 -11.91
N ARG A 248 6.29 -12.10 -10.77
CA ARG A 248 7.31 -11.16 -10.29
C ARG A 248 8.33 -11.78 -9.32
N SER A 249 8.24 -13.09 -9.08
CA SER A 249 9.07 -13.80 -8.10
C SER A 249 8.98 -13.23 -6.68
N LEU A 250 7.79 -12.76 -6.29
CA LEU A 250 7.51 -12.25 -4.95
C LEU A 250 6.96 -13.33 -4.01
N ALA A 251 6.26 -14.34 -4.54
CA ALA A 251 5.61 -15.41 -3.77
C ALA A 251 5.35 -16.69 -4.56
#